data_AF-A0A9X3CXA7-F1
#
_entry.id   AF-A0A9X3CXA7-F1
#
_cell.length_a   1.000
_cell.length_b   1.000
_cell.length_c   1.000
_cell.angle_alpha   90.00
_cell.angle_beta   90.00
_cell.angle_gamma   90.00
#
_symmetry.space_group_name_H-M   'P 1'
#
loop_
_entity.id
_entity.type
_entity.pdbx_description
1 polymer ?
#
loop_
_entity_poly.entity_id
_entity_poly.type
_entity_poly.pdbx_seq_one_letter_code
_entity_poly.pdbx_strand_id
1 'polypeptide(L)'
;MKKVIFLLLLFTLPAGAQELIFQSPLTQTSPEVFPSQFEEIDRILYFDSHSITITTVTSEGMEFESFDIQEISSLEQGLFFFCLTGNEEKITIIIPHQEKIEIIDLYRRSPETGEELCVRFHVD
;
A
#
# COMPACT_ATOMS: atom_id res chain seq x y z
N MET A 1 24.81 -0.73 35.42
CA MET A 1 24.05 0.37 34.77
C MET A 1 24.39 0.36 33.28
N LYS A 2 23.58 -0.31 32.44
CA LYS A 2 23.74 -0.28 30.99
C LYS A 2 22.82 0.79 30.44
N LYS A 3 23.40 1.90 29.95
CA LYS A 3 22.67 2.91 29.19
C LYS A 3 22.31 2.26 27.85
N VAL A 4 21.05 1.85 27.70
CA VAL A 4 20.49 1.51 26.39
C VAL A 4 20.33 2.85 25.68
N ILE A 5 21.14 3.08 24.66
CA ILE A 5 21.01 4.23 23.77
C ILE A 5 19.80 3.90 22.89
N PHE A 6 18.69 4.60 23.12
CA PHE A 6 17.54 4.57 22.24
C PHE A 6 17.96 5.32 20.96
N LEU A 7 18.24 4.56 19.90
CA LEU A 7 18.57 5.12 18.60
C LEU A 7 17.29 5.74 18.03
N LEU A 8 17.07 7.03 18.31
CA LEU A 8 16.13 7.84 17.54
C LEU A 8 16.63 7.89 16.10
N LEU A 9 16.03 7.08 15.22
CA LEU A 9 16.10 7.30 13.78
C LEU A 9 15.36 8.61 13.48
N LEU A 10 16.09 9.71 13.61
CA LEU A 10 15.73 10.98 13.00
C LEU A 10 15.75 10.76 11.48
N PHE A 11 14.60 10.39 10.92
CA PHE A 11 14.30 10.56 9.50
C PHE A 11 14.22 12.06 9.20
N THR A 12 15.36 12.73 9.20
CA THR A 12 15.52 14.01 8.50
C THR A 12 15.80 13.66 7.05
N LEU A 13 14.77 13.24 6.33
CA LEU A 13 14.88 13.06 4.88
C LEU A 13 15.01 14.46 4.25
N PRO A 14 16.07 14.73 3.48
CA PRO A 14 16.10 15.93 2.65
C PRO A 14 14.94 15.84 1.65
N ALA A 15 14.27 16.98 1.43
CA ALA A 15 13.16 17.14 0.50
C ALA A 15 13.57 16.83 -0.95
N GLY A 16 13.61 15.55 -1.29
CA GLY A 16 13.62 14.97 -2.62
C GLY A 16 12.84 13.67 -2.49
N ALA A 17 11.65 13.63 -3.09
CA ALA A 17 10.68 12.54 -2.98
C ALA A 17 11.40 11.19 -3.21
N GLN A 18 11.49 10.37 -2.15
CA GLN A 18 12.01 9.03 -2.30
C GLN A 18 10.92 8.18 -2.95
N GLU A 19 11.12 7.82 -4.21
CA GLU A 19 10.27 6.88 -4.92
C GLU A 19 10.46 5.50 -4.28
N LEU A 20 9.37 4.83 -3.90
CA LEU A 20 9.40 3.45 -3.40
C LEU A 20 8.71 2.55 -4.42
N ILE A 21 9.31 1.39 -4.69
CA ILE A 21 8.80 0.42 -5.66
C ILE A 21 8.73 -0.94 -4.99
N PHE A 22 7.57 -1.58 -5.05
CA PHE A 22 7.34 -2.93 -4.54
C PHE A 22 6.80 -3.83 -5.65
N GLN A 23 7.32 -5.05 -5.74
CA GLN A 23 6.79 -6.09 -6.60
C GLN A 23 5.90 -7.02 -5.77
N SER A 24 4.71 -7.34 -6.27
CA SER A 24 3.73 -8.19 -5.60
C SER A 24 3.23 -9.25 -6.59
N PRO A 25 3.75 -10.49 -6.55
CA PRO A 25 3.28 -11.58 -7.41
C PRO A 25 1.95 -12.20 -6.95
N LEU A 26 1.52 -11.91 -5.72
CA LEU A 26 0.34 -12.53 -5.10
C LEU A 26 -0.55 -11.46 -4.45
N THR A 27 -1.82 -11.47 -4.83
CA THR A 27 -2.86 -10.61 -4.25
C THR A 27 -3.84 -11.45 -3.42
N GLN A 28 -4.26 -10.93 -2.28
CA GLN A 28 -5.26 -11.55 -1.42
C GLN A 28 -6.43 -10.58 -1.18
N THR A 29 -7.65 -11.02 -1.44
CA THR A 29 -8.86 -10.21 -1.27
C THR A 29 -9.61 -10.65 0.00
N SER A 30 -10.01 -9.67 0.80
CA SER A 30 -10.66 -9.85 2.11
C SER A 30 -9.88 -10.79 3.04
N PRO A 31 -8.63 -10.46 3.42
CA PRO A 31 -7.76 -11.34 4.22
C PRO A 31 -8.36 -11.73 5.58
N GLU A 32 -9.27 -10.92 6.12
CA GLU A 32 -9.95 -11.16 7.39
C GLU A 32 -11.11 -12.17 7.31
N VAL A 33 -11.57 -12.54 6.10
CA VAL A 33 -12.69 -13.46 5.88
C VAL A 33 -12.16 -14.85 5.52
N PHE A 34 -12.82 -15.91 6.03
CA PHE A 34 -12.50 -17.29 5.69
C PHE A 34 -13.63 -17.97 4.89
N PRO A 35 -13.34 -18.56 3.71
CA PRO A 35 -12.05 -18.52 3.01
C PRO A 35 -11.80 -17.14 2.39
N SER A 36 -10.53 -16.70 2.39
CA SER A 36 -10.10 -15.53 1.61
C SER A 36 -9.74 -15.96 0.18
N GLN A 37 -9.77 -15.01 -0.74
CA GLN A 37 -9.50 -15.26 -2.16
C GLN A 37 -8.07 -14.84 -2.48
N PHE A 38 -7.35 -15.67 -3.24
CA PHE A 38 -5.98 -15.42 -3.66
C PHE A 38 -5.89 -15.45 -5.18
N GLU A 39 -5.09 -14.54 -5.73
CA GLU A 39 -4.84 -14.41 -7.16
C GLU A 39 -3.33 -14.24 -7.40
N GLU A 40 -2.75 -15.14 -8.18
CA GLU A 40 -1.38 -15.02 -8.69
C GLU A 40 -1.39 -14.03 -9.85
N ILE A 41 -1.00 -12.79 -9.57
CA ILE A 41 -1.02 -11.69 -10.54
C ILE A 41 0.10 -10.72 -10.20
N ASP A 42 0.99 -10.51 -11.18
CA ASP A 42 2.14 -9.64 -11.02
C ASP A 42 1.70 -8.18 -10.96
N ARG A 43 1.97 -7.54 -9.82
CA ARG A 43 1.72 -6.11 -9.63
C ARG A 43 2.98 -5.38 -9.23
N ILE A 44 3.08 -4.13 -9.67
CA ILE A 44 4.13 -3.21 -9.27
C ILE A 44 3.45 -2.02 -8.59
N LEU A 45 3.79 -1.78 -7.33
CA LEU A 45 3.32 -0.62 -6.58
C LEU A 45 4.42 0.42 -6.56
N TYR A 46 4.15 1.57 -7.16
CA TYR A 46 5.04 2.71 -7.22
C TYR A 46 4.48 3.83 -6.35
N PHE A 47 5.27 4.29 -5.39
CA PHE A 47 4.92 5.39 -4.48
C PHE A 47 5.83 6.57 -4.79
N ASP A 48 5.24 7.73 -5.04
CA ASP A 48 5.94 9.00 -5.04
C ASP A 48 5.35 9.95 -3.97
N SER A 49 5.76 11.22 -3.96
CA SER A 49 5.31 12.18 -2.95
C SER A 49 3.86 12.67 -3.13
N HIS A 50 3.25 12.45 -4.28
CA HIS A 50 1.92 12.96 -4.66
C HIS A 50 0.96 11.86 -5.06
N SER A 51 1.45 10.71 -5.53
CA SER A 51 0.62 9.64 -6.06
C SER A 51 1.16 8.26 -5.71
N ILE A 52 0.24 7.29 -5.74
CA ILE A 52 0.57 5.87 -5.71
C ILE A 52 -0.02 5.26 -6.98
N THR A 53 0.81 4.56 -7.75
CA THR A 53 0.39 3.85 -8.95
C THR A 53 0.56 2.35 -8.75
N ILE A 54 -0.50 1.60 -9.00
CA ILE A 54 -0.48 0.14 -9.07
C ILE A 54 -0.56 -0.25 -10.53
N THR A 55 0.49 -0.89 -11.01
CA THR A 55 0.53 -1.49 -12.35
C THR A 55 0.23 -2.97 -12.23
N THR A 56 -0.78 -3.46 -12.94
CA THR A 56 -1.14 -4.88 -13.00
C THR A 56 -0.71 -5.43 -14.36
N VAL A 57 0.11 -6.48 -14.34
CA VAL A 57 0.60 -7.15 -15.56
C VAL A 57 -0.30 -8.35 -15.86
N THR A 58 -0.95 -8.33 -17.01
CA THR A 58 -1.82 -9.42 -17.48
C THR A 58 -1.30 -9.97 -18.81
N SER A 59 -1.88 -11.07 -19.30
CA SER A 59 -1.58 -11.59 -20.63
C SER A 59 -1.98 -10.64 -21.77
N GLU A 60 -2.89 -9.70 -21.50
CA GLU A 60 -3.42 -8.75 -22.48
C GLU A 60 -2.63 -7.43 -22.51
N GLY A 61 -1.83 -7.16 -21.48
CA GLY A 61 -1.01 -5.95 -21.38
C GLY A 61 -0.75 -5.52 -19.95
N MET A 62 -0.55 -4.21 -19.77
CA MET A 62 -0.40 -3.59 -18.46
C MET A 62 -1.58 -2.66 -18.19
N GLU A 63 -2.20 -2.80 -17.03
CA GLU A 63 -3.24 -1.91 -16.53
C GLU A 63 -2.68 -1.03 -15.42
N PHE A 64 -3.10 0.24 -15.37
CA PHE A 64 -2.57 1.23 -14.45
C PHE A 64 -3.70 1.85 -13.63
N GLU A 65 -3.59 1.78 -12.31
CA GLU A 65 -4.49 2.47 -11.38
C GLU A 65 -3.65 3.47 -10.57
N SER A 66 -3.97 4.76 -10.66
CA SER A 66 -3.26 5.83 -9.93
C SER A 66 -4.18 6.48 -8.90
N PHE A 67 -3.61 6.77 -7.74
CA PHE A 67 -4.30 7.37 -6.60
C PHE A 67 -3.57 8.62 -6.14
N ASP A 68 -4.29 9.74 -6.05
CA ASP A 68 -3.75 11.02 -5.61
C ASP A 68 -3.71 11.06 -4.08
N ILE A 69 -2.51 11.18 -3.51
CA ILE A 69 -2.30 11.27 -2.06
C ILE A 69 -2.81 12.61 -1.55
N GLN A 70 -3.75 12.57 -0.62
CA GLN A 70 -4.27 13.75 0.07
C GLN A 70 -3.56 13.99 1.40
N GLU A 71 -3.24 12.91 2.10
CA GLU A 71 -2.60 12.96 3.41
C GLU A 71 -1.76 11.70 3.63
N ILE A 72 -0.63 11.88 4.32
CA ILE A 72 0.22 10.80 4.81
C ILE A 72 0.28 10.91 6.34
N SER A 73 -0.04 9.81 7.03
CA SER A 73 -0.05 9.72 8.48
C SER A 73 0.79 8.53 8.96
N SER A 74 1.73 8.76 9.88
CA SER A 74 2.46 7.67 10.55
C SER A 74 1.82 7.40 11.90
N LEU A 75 1.28 6.20 12.06
CA LEU A 75 0.60 5.73 13.27
C LEU A 75 1.33 4.51 13.83
N GLU A 76 0.99 4.09 15.05
CA GLU A 76 1.68 2.97 15.73
C GLU A 76 1.76 1.70 14.86
N GLN A 77 0.68 1.40 14.15
CA GLN A 77 0.53 0.20 13.33
C GLN A 77 1.15 0.30 11.92
N GLY A 78 1.49 1.49 11.42
CA GLY A 78 1.98 1.63 10.05
C GLY A 78 1.98 3.05 9.49
N LEU A 79 2.40 3.15 8.23
CA LEU A 79 2.29 4.34 7.41
C LEU A 79 1.00 4.29 6.59
N PHE A 80 0.17 5.31 6.72
CA PHE A 80 -1.15 5.44 6.10
C PHE A 80 -1.09 6.49 5.00
N PHE A 81 -1.56 6.12 3.83
CA PHE A 81 -1.76 7.00 2.69
C PHE A 81 -3.25 7.11 2.44
N PHE A 82 -3.81 8.31 2.67
CA PHE A 82 -5.20 8.60 2.37
C PHE A 82 -5.24 9.22 0.97
N CYS A 83 -5.89 8.52 0.04
CA CYS A 83 -5.86 8.85 -1.37
C CYS A 83 -7.25 9.02 -1.97
N LEU A 84 -7.30 9.64 -3.14
CA LEU A 84 -8.47 9.69 -4.01
C LEU A 84 -8.17 9.02 -5.34
N THR A 85 -9.16 8.33 -5.91
CA THR A 85 -9.15 7.94 -7.32
C THR A 85 -9.43 9.15 -8.20
N GLY A 86 -9.24 9.02 -9.52
CA GLY A 86 -9.63 10.05 -10.49
C GLY A 86 -11.13 10.40 -10.48
N ASN A 87 -11.98 9.55 -9.87
CA ASN A 87 -13.41 9.78 -9.67
C ASN A 87 -13.74 10.28 -8.25
N GLU A 88 -12.74 10.75 -7.49
CA GLU A 88 -12.87 11.23 -6.10
C GLU A 88 -13.32 10.16 -5.09
N GLU A 89 -13.17 8.88 -5.41
CA GLU A 89 -13.44 7.80 -4.46
C GLU A 89 -12.28 7.68 -3.46
N LYS A 90 -12.62 7.51 -2.18
CA LYS A 90 -11.62 7.40 -1.12
C LYS A 90 -11.01 6.02 -1.08
N ILE A 91 -9.68 5.99 -1.04
CA ILE A 91 -8.85 4.79 -0.91
C ILE A 91 -7.90 5.02 0.27
N THR A 92 -7.60 3.97 1.02
CA THR A 92 -6.53 4.01 2.02
C THR A 92 -5.51 2.92 1.71
N ILE A 93 -4.25 3.29 1.57
CA ILE A 93 -3.15 2.33 1.41
C ILE A 93 -2.33 2.34 2.70
N ILE A 94 -1.99 1.17 3.20
CA ILE A 94 -1.28 0.99 4.47
C ILE A 94 -0.04 0.15 4.23
N ILE A 95 1.11 0.66 4.67
CA ILE A 95 2.35 -0.10 4.81
C ILE A 95 2.54 -0.35 6.31
N PRO A 96 2.29 -1.57 6.81
CA PRO A 96 2.44 -1.88 8.23
C PRO A 96 3.89 -1.70 8.71
N HIS A 97 4.06 -1.36 9.98
CA HIS A 97 5.40 -1.32 10.57
C HIS A 97 5.96 -2.74 10.73
N GLN A 98 6.96 -3.08 9.91
CA GLN A 98 7.60 -4.40 9.88
C GLN A 98 9.12 -4.25 9.71
N GLU A 99 9.90 -5.25 10.15
CA GLU A 99 11.36 -5.26 9.92
C GLU A 99 11.71 -5.32 8.43
N LYS A 100 10.90 -6.07 7.68
CA LYS A 100 10.86 -6.13 6.22
C LYS A 100 9.42 -5.88 5.79
N ILE A 101 9.21 -5.01 4.80
CA ILE A 101 7.88 -4.80 4.21
C ILE A 101 7.56 -6.06 3.40
N GLU A 102 6.59 -6.83 3.85
CA GLU A 102 6.14 -8.07 3.19
C GLU A 102 4.69 -7.96 2.72
N ILE A 103 3.94 -6.99 3.26
CA ILE A 103 2.56 -6.75 2.87
C ILE A 103 2.29 -5.26 2.71
N ILE A 104 1.39 -4.94 1.77
CA ILE A 104 0.79 -3.62 1.61
C ILE A 104 -0.71 -3.84 1.48
N ASP A 105 -1.51 -3.15 2.28
CA ASP A 105 -2.97 -3.29 2.26
C ASP A 105 -3.62 -2.08 1.60
N LEU A 106 -4.58 -2.32 0.71
CA LEU A 106 -5.42 -1.30 0.09
C LEU A 106 -6.87 -1.51 0.51
N TYR A 107 -7.47 -0.48 1.09
CA TYR A 107 -8.86 -0.43 1.49
C TYR A 107 -9.64 0.45 0.54
N ARG A 108 -10.70 -0.09 -0.05
CA ARG A 108 -11.61 0.62 -0.95
C ARG A 108 -13.05 0.13 -0.76
N ARG A 109 -14.01 0.85 -1.32
CA ARG A 109 -15.38 0.31 -1.43
C ARG A 109 -15.47 -0.67 -2.59
N SER A 110 -16.12 -1.81 -2.36
CA SER A 110 -16.50 -2.72 -3.43
C SER A 110 -17.53 -2.04 -4.33
N PRO A 111 -17.34 -2.03 -5.67
CA PRO A 111 -18.34 -1.50 -6.59
C PRO A 111 -19.61 -2.37 -6.64
N GLU A 112 -19.50 -3.65 -6.28
CA GLU A 112 -20.62 -4.61 -6.32
C GLU A 112 -21.48 -4.54 -5.05
N THR A 113 -20.85 -4.47 -3.88
CA THR A 113 -21.55 -4.56 -2.59
C THR A 113 -21.64 -3.22 -1.85
N GLY A 114 -20.79 -2.25 -2.20
CA GLY A 114 -20.65 -0.98 -1.48
C GLY A 114 -19.96 -1.08 -0.12
N GLU A 115 -19.63 -2.30 0.32
CA GLU A 115 -18.92 -2.56 1.57
C GLU A 115 -17.42 -2.28 1.43
N GLU A 116 -16.72 -2.11 2.56
CA GLU A 116 -15.27 -1.97 2.55
C GLU A 116 -14.61 -3.31 2.17
N LEU A 117 -13.64 -3.23 1.27
CA LEU A 117 -12.88 -4.31 0.72
C LEU A 117 -11.40 -4.05 1.00
N CYS A 118 -10.73 -5.02 1.60
CA CYS A 118 -9.28 -5.01 1.75
C CYS A 118 -8.64 -5.90 0.68
N VAL A 119 -7.69 -5.33 -0.07
CA VAL A 119 -6.84 -6.00 -1.03
C VAL A 119 -5.42 -5.96 -0.48
N ARG A 120 -4.86 -7.12 -0.15
CA ARG A 120 -3.50 -7.28 0.36
C ARG A 120 -2.56 -7.70 -0.75
N PHE A 121 -1.51 -6.92 -0.95
CA PHE A 121 -0.39 -7.21 -1.82
C PHE A 121 0.70 -7.88 -1.01
N HIS A 122 1.10 -9.10 -1.38
CA HIS A 122 2.25 -9.78 -0.79
C HIS A 122 3.49 -9.39 -1.58
N VAL A 123 4.41 -8.64 -0.98
CA VAL A 123 5.53 -7.99 -1.66
C VAL A 123 6.89 -8.65 -1.36
N ASP A 124 7.76 -8.67 -2.37
CA ASP A 124 9.10 -9.30 -2.32
C ASP A 124 10.22 -8.39 -1.77
#